data_AF-A0A182M825-F1
#
_entry.id   AF-A0A182M825-F1
#
_cell.length_a   1.000
_cell.length_b   1.000
_cell.length_c   1.000
_cell.angle_alpha   90.00
_cell.angle_beta   90.00
_cell.angle_gamma   90.00
#
_symmetry.space_group_name_H-M   'P 1'
#
loop_
_entity.id
_entity.type
_entity.pdbx_description
1 polymer ?
#
loop_
_entity_poly.entity_id
_entity_poly.type
_entity_poly.pdbx_seq_one_letter_code
_entity_poly.pdbx_strand_id
1 'polypeptide(L)'
;MRLKCYHAQATLLWAMATICSVQPSLAWFDISKVIDTASQAAQQSFKFAKNNGYCALMECCNEVHIHSDITELRNALKTSLFGQHIADQVIVNAIGGHFKNIDHSEKPLVMSLHGLPDIKSAIAKCPKSLFVFDEVEKMPAGLFDAIVTLLDHHSYTKQLDFRRSIFIFLSNVAGPEIAVKLKSLVDRGSWREETQLHDFESTLEIASYNLVGGLYKSELIESHVIDHFVPFLPLELRHVENCIRVEYSKYTDEKLSDEMLREAITFDETGLYSNNGCKRVSKKVEALHYGRMRKEKKQEL
;
A
#
# COMPACT_ATOMS: atom_id res chain seq x y z
N MET A 1 21.31 -6.00 64.36
CA MET A 1 20.57 -5.15 65.32
C MET A 1 19.09 -5.48 65.18
N ARG A 2 18.34 -5.73 66.28
CA ARG A 2 16.92 -6.14 66.19
C ARG A 2 16.00 -4.90 66.22
N LEU A 3 15.21 -4.69 65.16
CA LEU A 3 14.04 -3.81 65.26
C LEU A 3 12.90 -4.57 65.97
N LYS A 4 12.26 -3.92 66.94
CA LYS A 4 11.03 -4.42 67.58
C LYS A 4 9.83 -3.86 66.84
N CYS A 5 8.90 -4.71 66.40
CA CYS A 5 7.53 -4.27 66.15
C CYS A 5 6.89 -3.92 67.50
N TYR A 6 6.14 -2.81 67.56
CA TYR A 6 5.23 -2.49 68.66
C TYR A 6 3.93 -1.92 68.09
N HIS A 7 2.84 -2.05 68.86
CA HIS A 7 1.47 -1.77 68.45
C HIS A 7 1.29 -0.37 67.83
N ALA A 8 0.56 -0.16 66.74
CA ALA A 8 -0.77 -0.71 66.38
C ALA A 8 -1.90 -0.27 67.32
N GLN A 9 -1.98 1.04 67.66
CA GLN A 9 -3.16 1.60 68.33
C GLN A 9 -3.45 3.12 68.14
N ALA A 10 -2.74 3.84 67.25
CA ALA A 10 -2.82 5.31 67.18
C ALA A 10 -3.36 5.93 65.87
N THR A 11 -3.35 5.20 64.74
CA THR A 11 -3.62 5.80 63.41
C THR A 11 -5.10 5.92 63.04
N LEU A 12 -5.99 5.15 63.68
CA LEU A 12 -7.42 5.09 63.32
C LEU A 12 -8.22 6.34 63.71
N LEU A 13 -7.74 7.14 64.68
CA LEU A 13 -8.42 8.37 65.10
C LEU A 13 -8.19 9.57 64.16
N TRP A 14 -7.08 9.59 63.41
CA TRP A 14 -6.83 10.66 62.43
C TRP A 14 -7.76 10.57 61.22
N ALA A 15 -8.18 9.36 60.83
CA ALA A 15 -9.10 9.13 59.71
C ALA A 15 -10.56 9.53 60.01
N MET A 16 -10.96 9.59 61.29
CA MET A 16 -12.32 9.96 61.70
C MET A 16 -12.47 11.45 62.05
N ALA A 17 -11.38 12.14 62.41
CA ALA A 17 -11.40 13.56 62.72
C ALA A 17 -11.59 14.46 61.48
N THR A 18 -11.19 13.99 60.29
CA THR A 18 -11.26 14.74 59.02
C THR A 18 -12.64 14.70 58.33
N ILE A 19 -13.70 14.32 59.05
CA ILE A 19 -15.07 14.21 58.50
C ILE A 19 -15.98 15.39 58.91
N CYS A 20 -15.62 16.17 59.94
CA CYS A 20 -16.44 17.29 60.45
C CYS A 20 -15.70 18.64 60.53
N SER A 21 -15.22 19.14 59.39
CA SER A 21 -14.99 20.58 59.18
C SER A 21 -15.04 20.93 57.68
N VAL A 22 -16.24 20.83 57.09
CA VAL A 22 -16.48 21.26 55.70
C VAL A 22 -16.41 22.78 55.62
N GLN A 23 -15.23 23.31 55.34
CA GLN A 23 -15.04 24.71 54.99
C GLN A 23 -15.51 24.92 53.53
N PRO A 24 -16.54 25.74 53.26
CA PRO A 24 -17.23 25.77 51.97
C PRO A 24 -16.46 26.59 50.91
N SER A 25 -15.26 26.14 50.56
CA SER A 25 -14.38 26.79 49.57
C SER A 25 -13.61 25.81 48.67
N LEU A 26 -13.79 24.49 48.82
CA LEU A 26 -13.11 23.47 48.00
C LEU A 26 -13.96 22.92 46.83
N ALA A 27 -15.04 23.61 46.44
CA ALA A 27 -15.84 23.32 45.25
C ALA A 27 -15.13 23.60 43.90
N TRP A 28 -13.79 23.65 43.91
CA TRP A 28 -12.93 24.00 42.76
C TRP A 28 -12.14 22.80 42.21
N PHE A 29 -12.02 21.71 42.97
CA PHE A 29 -11.36 20.48 42.51
C PHE A 29 -12.38 19.51 41.91
N ASP A 30 -12.61 19.70 40.61
CA ASP A 30 -13.38 18.79 39.79
C ASP A 30 -12.67 17.42 39.68
N ILE A 31 -13.23 16.42 40.35
CA ILE A 31 -12.65 15.07 40.45
C ILE A 31 -12.56 14.41 39.07
N SER A 32 -13.45 14.74 38.13
CA SER A 32 -13.36 14.22 36.76
C SER A 32 -12.05 14.64 36.09
N LYS A 33 -11.71 15.94 36.16
CA LYS A 33 -10.46 16.48 35.61
C LYS A 33 -9.21 15.88 36.26
N VAL A 34 -9.27 15.53 37.55
CA VAL A 34 -8.15 14.85 38.25
C VAL A 34 -7.97 13.42 37.73
N ILE A 35 -9.07 12.68 37.56
CA ILE A 35 -9.06 11.32 37.00
C ILE A 35 -8.62 11.35 35.52
N ASP A 36 -9.12 12.29 34.72
CA ASP A 36 -8.72 12.48 33.33
C ASP A 36 -7.23 12.82 33.20
N THR A 37 -6.71 13.70 34.06
CA THR A 37 -5.27 14.04 34.08
C THR A 37 -4.42 12.83 34.45
N ALA A 38 -4.82 12.05 35.45
CA ALA A 38 -4.12 10.82 35.84
C ALA A 38 -4.18 9.74 34.74
N SER A 39 -5.33 9.59 34.08
CA SER A 39 -5.55 8.69 32.95
C SER A 39 -4.69 9.07 31.75
N GLN A 40 -4.66 10.36 31.39
CA GLN A 40 -3.79 10.88 30.32
C GLN A 40 -2.31 10.71 30.65
N ALA A 41 -1.86 10.99 31.88
CA ALA A 41 -0.48 10.78 32.31
C ALA A 41 -0.07 9.30 32.26
N ALA A 42 -0.96 8.38 32.66
CA ALA A 42 -0.74 6.95 32.54
C ALA A 42 -0.68 6.50 31.06
N GLN A 43 -1.59 7.00 30.21
CA GLN A 43 -1.60 6.71 28.77
C GLN A 43 -0.35 7.24 28.06
N GLN A 44 0.10 8.46 28.39
CA GLN A 44 1.34 9.04 27.88
C GLN A 44 2.57 8.22 28.32
N SER A 45 2.62 7.84 29.60
CA SER A 45 3.70 7.00 30.15
C SER A 45 3.75 5.62 29.46
N PHE A 46 2.60 5.00 29.25
CA PHE A 46 2.49 3.72 28.53
C PHE A 46 2.84 3.87 27.04
N LYS A 47 2.40 4.94 26.37
CA LYS A 47 2.75 5.25 24.97
C LYS A 47 4.26 5.46 24.82
N PHE A 48 4.89 6.17 25.75
CA PHE A 48 6.34 6.39 25.79
C PHE A 48 7.12 5.08 26.03
N ALA A 49 6.74 4.30 27.04
CA ALA A 49 7.37 3.01 27.34
C ALA A 49 7.20 1.99 26.20
N LYS A 50 6.03 1.97 25.54
CA LYS A 50 5.78 1.15 24.36
C LYS A 50 6.65 1.60 23.18
N ASN A 51 6.68 2.90 22.87
CA ASN A 51 7.43 3.43 21.73
C ASN A 51 8.95 3.28 21.90
N ASN A 52 9.50 3.59 23.07
CA ASN A 52 10.95 3.63 23.29
C ASN A 52 11.54 2.31 23.82
N GLY A 53 10.69 1.33 24.18
CA GLY A 53 11.09 0.00 24.62
C GLY A 53 10.69 -1.07 23.60
N TYR A 54 9.41 -1.46 23.60
CA TYR A 54 8.91 -2.54 22.74
C TYR A 54 9.07 -2.21 21.24
N CYS A 55 8.65 -1.02 20.81
CA CYS A 55 8.75 -0.59 19.42
C CYS A 55 10.17 -0.20 18.99
N ALA A 56 11.17 -0.25 19.88
CA ALA A 56 12.57 -0.11 19.48
C ALA A 56 13.19 -1.46 19.05
N LEU A 57 12.48 -2.56 19.27
CA LEU A 57 12.94 -3.94 18.99
C LEU A 57 11.98 -4.72 18.06
N MET A 58 10.77 -4.22 17.84
CA MET A 58 9.70 -4.86 17.06
C MET A 58 8.90 -3.80 16.29
N GLU A 59 8.47 -4.11 15.07
CA GLU A 59 7.63 -3.22 14.27
C GLU A 59 6.31 -2.87 14.99
N CYS A 60 5.94 -1.59 14.95
CA CYS A 60 4.74 -1.06 15.58
C CYS A 60 3.90 -0.21 14.61
N CYS A 61 2.58 -0.29 14.74
CA CYS A 61 1.67 0.64 14.08
C CYS A 61 1.72 2.03 14.75
N ASN A 62 2.77 2.79 14.46
CA ASN A 62 2.97 4.18 14.89
C ASN A 62 3.73 4.96 13.81
N GLU A 63 3.76 6.30 13.94
CA GLU A 63 4.40 7.22 12.98
C GLU A 63 5.93 7.05 12.87
N VAL A 64 6.56 6.32 13.80
CA VAL A 64 8.01 6.04 13.76
C VAL A 64 8.34 4.95 12.73
N HIS A 65 7.44 3.99 12.52
CA HIS A 65 7.61 2.90 11.53
C HIS A 65 6.79 3.12 10.26
N ILE A 66 5.65 3.81 10.38
CA ILE A 66 4.74 4.11 9.27
C ILE A 66 4.80 5.61 9.00
N HIS A 67 5.93 6.06 8.47
CA HIS A 67 6.10 7.41 7.93
C HIS A 67 5.59 7.47 6.49
N SER A 68 5.03 8.61 6.09
CA SER A 68 4.50 8.83 4.74
C SER A 68 5.43 9.73 3.93
N ASP A 69 6.59 9.22 3.50
CA ASP A 69 7.45 9.97 2.58
C ASP A 69 6.99 9.79 1.12
N ILE A 70 6.18 10.75 0.68
CA ILE A 70 5.65 10.81 -0.70
C ILE A 70 6.73 11.24 -1.71
N THR A 71 7.84 11.83 -1.25
CA THR A 71 9.01 12.16 -2.07
C THR A 71 9.81 10.90 -2.39
N GLU A 72 10.07 10.08 -1.38
CA GLU A 72 10.71 8.76 -1.55
C GLU A 72 9.86 7.85 -2.44
N LEU A 73 8.55 7.76 -2.19
CA LEU A 73 7.61 7.01 -3.04
C LEU A 73 7.67 7.46 -4.51
N ARG A 74 7.62 8.77 -4.77
CA ARG A 74 7.72 9.35 -6.12
C ARG A 74 9.07 9.05 -6.78
N ASN A 75 10.17 9.09 -6.02
CA ASN A 75 11.49 8.78 -6.55
C ASN A 75 11.62 7.29 -6.89
N ALA A 76 11.17 6.40 -5.99
CA ALA A 76 11.20 4.96 -6.17
C ALA A 76 10.33 4.49 -7.35
N LEU A 77 9.16 5.10 -7.58
CA LEU A 77 8.35 4.84 -8.76
C LEU A 77 9.09 5.31 -10.04
N LYS A 78 9.63 6.52 -10.06
CA LYS A 78 10.37 7.05 -11.23
C LYS A 78 11.62 6.27 -11.61
N THR A 79 12.32 5.64 -10.65
CA THR A 79 13.48 4.79 -10.95
C THR A 79 13.11 3.38 -11.40
N SER A 80 11.89 2.91 -11.13
CA SER A 80 11.52 1.49 -11.23
C SER A 80 10.39 1.20 -12.24
N LEU A 81 9.59 2.22 -12.60
CA LEU A 81 8.35 2.06 -13.36
C LEU A 81 8.44 2.70 -14.76
N PHE A 82 8.88 1.93 -15.75
CA PHE A 82 9.09 2.43 -17.11
C PHE A 82 7.82 2.46 -17.94
N GLY A 83 7.53 3.60 -18.59
CA GLY A 83 6.44 3.74 -19.57
C GLY A 83 5.03 3.86 -19.01
N GLN A 84 4.87 4.13 -17.70
CA GLN A 84 3.58 4.23 -16.99
C GLN A 84 3.39 5.62 -16.36
N HIS A 85 3.43 6.67 -17.17
CA HIS A 85 3.30 8.06 -16.71
C HIS A 85 1.96 8.35 -16.03
N ILE A 86 0.87 7.69 -16.46
CA ILE A 86 -0.44 7.75 -15.78
C ILE A 86 -0.35 7.15 -14.37
N ALA A 87 0.26 5.97 -14.22
CA ALA A 87 0.36 5.29 -12.94
C ALA A 87 1.27 6.03 -11.94
N ASP A 88 2.43 6.57 -12.36
CA ASP A 88 3.29 7.41 -11.51
C ASP A 88 2.51 8.60 -10.93
N GLN A 89 1.72 9.29 -11.76
CA GLN A 89 0.93 10.43 -11.33
C GLN A 89 -0.22 10.03 -10.39
N VAL A 90 -1.05 9.06 -10.79
CA VAL A 90 -2.25 8.69 -10.03
C VAL A 90 -1.89 8.03 -8.69
N ILE A 91 -0.93 7.10 -8.67
CA ILE A 91 -0.54 6.39 -7.44
C ILE A 91 0.07 7.37 -6.42
N VAL A 92 1.00 8.24 -6.84
CA VAL A 92 1.62 9.21 -5.93
C VAL A 92 0.59 10.22 -5.40
N ASN A 93 -0.32 10.69 -6.25
CA ASN A 93 -1.32 11.67 -5.83
C ASN A 93 -2.41 11.07 -4.93
N ALA A 94 -2.87 9.85 -5.22
CA ALA A 94 -3.86 9.13 -4.42
C ALA A 94 -3.31 8.76 -3.04
N ILE A 95 -2.15 8.08 -3.00
CA ILE A 95 -1.49 7.70 -1.74
C ILE A 95 -1.10 8.95 -0.94
N GLY A 96 -0.52 9.97 -1.60
CA GLY A 96 -0.12 11.21 -0.94
C GLY A 96 -1.27 12.04 -0.40
N GLY A 97 -2.39 12.11 -1.14
CA GLY A 97 -3.62 12.76 -0.67
C GLY A 97 -4.25 12.03 0.52
N HIS A 98 -4.35 10.69 0.43
CA HIS A 98 -4.92 9.86 1.49
C HIS A 98 -4.09 9.93 2.78
N PHE A 99 -2.76 9.72 2.72
CA PHE A 99 -1.90 9.80 3.91
C PHE A 99 -1.91 11.19 4.57
N LYS A 100 -1.96 12.27 3.79
CA LYS A 100 -2.02 13.64 4.31
C LYS A 100 -3.30 13.94 5.08
N ASN A 101 -4.43 13.36 4.65
CA ASN A 101 -5.76 13.61 5.21
C ASN A 101 -6.32 12.38 5.96
N ILE A 102 -5.48 11.44 6.40
CA ILE A 102 -5.87 10.09 6.83
C ILE A 102 -6.79 10.08 8.07
N ASP A 103 -6.74 11.12 8.91
CA ASP A 103 -7.62 11.29 10.08
C ASP A 103 -8.95 11.99 9.76
N HIS A 104 -9.12 12.44 8.52
CA HIS A 104 -10.32 13.10 7.99
C HIS A 104 -10.91 12.38 6.76
N SER A 105 -10.37 11.21 6.38
CA SER A 105 -10.87 10.47 5.21
C SER A 105 -12.25 9.89 5.47
N GLU A 106 -13.14 9.99 4.48
CA GLU A 106 -14.52 9.49 4.56
C GLU A 106 -14.62 8.01 4.17
N LYS A 107 -13.72 7.52 3.29
CA LYS A 107 -13.59 6.10 2.91
C LYS A 107 -12.11 5.64 2.88
N PRO A 108 -11.82 4.33 2.96
CA PRO A 108 -10.50 3.79 2.62
C PRO A 108 -10.08 4.15 1.19
N LEU A 109 -8.78 4.10 0.89
CA LEU A 109 -8.25 4.20 -0.48
C LEU A 109 -8.19 2.82 -1.16
N VAL A 110 -8.67 2.68 -2.39
CA VAL A 110 -8.81 1.40 -3.10
C VAL A 110 -8.16 1.39 -4.52
N MET A 111 -7.15 0.51 -4.78
CA MET A 111 -6.26 0.40 -5.99
C MET A 111 -5.90 -1.07 -6.41
N SER A 112 -4.63 -1.55 -6.61
CA SER A 112 -4.27 -2.88 -7.29
C SER A 112 -2.92 -3.72 -7.07
N LEU A 113 -2.88 -5.02 -6.53
CA LEU A 113 -1.76 -6.07 -6.36
C LEU A 113 -1.91 -7.08 -5.11
N HIS A 114 -1.40 -8.35 -5.04
CA HIS A 114 -1.94 -9.62 -4.33
C HIS A 114 -1.70 -10.13 -2.85
N GLY A 115 -2.74 -10.65 -2.13
CA GLY A 115 -2.72 -11.53 -0.91
C GLY A 115 -4.11 -11.87 -0.24
N LEU A 116 -4.19 -12.67 0.85
CA LEU A 116 -5.45 -12.91 1.63
C LEU A 116 -5.21 -13.08 3.17
N PRO A 117 -5.34 -12.02 3.99
CA PRO A 117 -5.24 -12.09 5.47
C PRO A 117 -6.60 -12.14 6.18
N ASP A 118 -6.61 -12.34 7.50
CA ASP A 118 -7.71 -11.87 8.35
C ASP A 118 -7.68 -10.34 8.41
N ILE A 119 -8.40 -9.71 7.48
CA ILE A 119 -8.49 -8.25 7.31
C ILE A 119 -8.92 -7.56 8.62
N LYS A 120 -9.86 -8.17 9.37
CA LYS A 120 -10.42 -7.57 10.59
C LYS A 120 -9.41 -7.61 11.73
N SER A 121 -8.70 -8.72 11.92
CA SER A 121 -7.61 -8.84 12.89
C SER A 121 -6.42 -7.94 12.53
N ALA A 122 -6.07 -7.85 11.24
CA ALA A 122 -5.01 -6.97 10.75
C ALA A 122 -5.33 -5.48 11.01
N ILE A 123 -6.55 -5.02 10.74
CA ILE A 123 -6.99 -3.63 11.02
C ILE A 123 -7.08 -3.36 12.52
N ALA A 124 -7.58 -4.31 13.32
CA ALA A 124 -7.58 -4.20 14.77
C ALA A 124 -6.16 -4.09 15.37
N LYS A 125 -5.16 -4.71 14.74
CA LYS A 125 -3.74 -4.59 15.08
C LYS A 125 -3.11 -3.29 14.54
N CYS A 126 -3.51 -2.84 13.35
CA CYS A 126 -3.02 -1.62 12.72
C CYS A 126 -4.04 -1.01 11.74
N PRO A 127 -4.66 0.15 12.08
CA PRO A 127 -5.59 0.83 11.17
C PRO A 127 -4.94 1.37 9.88
N LYS A 128 -3.62 1.62 9.88
CA LYS A 128 -2.84 2.03 8.69
C LYS A 128 -2.33 0.84 7.87
N SER A 129 -3.10 -0.25 7.80
CA SER A 129 -2.71 -1.46 7.07
C SER A 129 -2.83 -1.29 5.56
N LEU A 130 -1.95 -1.95 4.82
CA LEU A 130 -2.02 -2.09 3.37
C LEU A 130 -2.49 -3.52 3.03
N PHE A 131 -3.66 -3.62 2.41
CA PHE A 131 -4.25 -4.85 1.87
C PHE A 131 -4.17 -4.86 0.37
N VAL A 132 -4.14 -6.05 -0.20
CA VAL A 132 -3.46 -6.32 -1.45
C VAL A 132 -4.13 -7.61 -2.01
N PHE A 133 -4.68 -7.59 -3.23
CA PHE A 133 -5.35 -8.62 -4.06
C PHE A 133 -4.93 -8.44 -5.56
N ASP A 134 -4.75 -9.52 -6.33
CA ASP A 134 -4.35 -9.52 -7.77
C ASP A 134 -5.01 -10.72 -8.43
N GLU A 135 -4.93 -10.78 -9.75
CA GLU A 135 -5.58 -11.76 -10.60
C GLU A 135 -7.03 -11.97 -10.14
N VAL A 136 -7.75 -10.88 -9.81
CA VAL A 136 -9.10 -10.96 -9.20
C VAL A 136 -10.09 -11.70 -10.10
N GLU A 137 -9.82 -11.73 -11.41
CA GLU A 137 -10.49 -12.57 -12.41
C GLU A 137 -10.39 -14.09 -12.14
N LYS A 138 -9.52 -14.51 -11.20
CA LYS A 138 -9.34 -15.90 -10.75
C LYS A 138 -9.82 -16.13 -9.31
N MET A 139 -10.37 -15.11 -8.64
CA MET A 139 -11.02 -15.31 -7.34
C MET A 139 -12.24 -16.23 -7.47
N PRO A 140 -12.55 -17.06 -6.45
CA PRO A 140 -13.85 -17.71 -6.36
C PRO A 140 -14.99 -16.69 -6.41
N ALA A 141 -16.06 -17.00 -7.17
CA ALA A 141 -17.24 -16.14 -7.26
C ALA A 141 -17.80 -15.81 -5.87
N GLY A 142 -18.22 -14.56 -5.66
CA GLY A 142 -18.66 -14.05 -4.35
C GLY A 142 -17.53 -13.59 -3.42
N LEU A 143 -16.26 -13.97 -3.64
CA LEU A 143 -15.15 -13.52 -2.78
C LEU A 143 -14.85 -12.03 -2.97
N PHE A 144 -14.76 -11.58 -4.22
CA PHE A 144 -14.57 -10.15 -4.55
C PHE A 144 -15.72 -9.32 -3.96
N ASP A 145 -16.95 -9.73 -4.23
CA ASP A 145 -18.17 -9.07 -3.78
C ASP A 145 -18.23 -8.97 -2.24
N ALA A 146 -17.81 -10.01 -1.52
CA ALA A 146 -17.73 -10.01 -0.06
C ALA A 146 -16.66 -9.07 0.51
N ILE A 147 -15.55 -8.83 -0.21
CA ILE A 147 -14.54 -7.84 0.19
C ILE A 147 -15.03 -6.43 -0.16
N VAL A 148 -15.63 -6.21 -1.34
CA VAL A 148 -16.23 -4.91 -1.72
C VAL A 148 -17.33 -4.51 -0.73
N THR A 149 -18.21 -5.45 -0.34
CA THR A 149 -19.25 -5.22 0.69
C THR A 149 -18.67 -4.92 2.09
N LEU A 150 -17.44 -5.35 2.38
CA LEU A 150 -16.74 -5.00 3.62
C LEU A 150 -16.15 -3.57 3.59
N LEU A 151 -15.83 -3.06 2.40
CA LEU A 151 -15.31 -1.71 2.16
C LEU A 151 -16.42 -0.66 2.01
N ASP A 152 -17.59 -1.08 1.55
CA ASP A 152 -18.76 -0.23 1.41
C ASP A 152 -19.27 0.30 2.78
N HIS A 153 -19.96 1.44 2.74
CA HIS A 153 -20.08 2.44 3.79
C HIS A 153 -20.89 2.03 5.04
N HIS A 154 -21.31 0.77 5.14
CA HIS A 154 -22.25 0.27 6.15
C HIS A 154 -21.60 -0.55 7.28
N SER A 155 -20.30 -0.84 7.22
CA SER A 155 -19.60 -1.69 8.20
C SER A 155 -18.99 -0.96 9.42
N TYR A 156 -19.39 0.29 9.69
CA TYR A 156 -18.94 1.11 10.84
C TYR A 156 -19.48 0.65 12.21
N THR A 157 -19.12 -0.57 12.62
CA THR A 157 -19.16 -0.94 14.03
C THR A 157 -18.14 -0.11 14.82
N LYS A 158 -18.42 0.25 16.08
CA LYS A 158 -17.56 1.10 16.94
C LYS A 158 -16.17 0.49 17.29
N GLN A 159 -15.75 -0.57 16.61
CA GLN A 159 -14.62 -1.42 16.96
C GLN A 159 -13.62 -1.62 15.81
N LEU A 160 -13.99 -1.30 14.56
CA LEU A 160 -13.14 -1.40 13.38
C LEU A 160 -13.37 -0.19 12.46
N ASP A 161 -12.29 0.54 12.16
CA ASP A 161 -12.30 1.69 11.26
C ASP A 161 -11.40 1.41 10.05
N PHE A 162 -12.03 1.14 8.90
CA PHE A 162 -11.35 0.77 7.67
C PHE A 162 -10.74 1.97 6.95
N ARG A 163 -11.18 3.21 7.24
CA ARG A 163 -10.88 4.42 6.44
C ARG A 163 -9.42 4.87 6.45
N ARG A 164 -8.60 4.32 7.35
CA ARG A 164 -7.15 4.55 7.41
C ARG A 164 -6.33 3.48 6.68
N SER A 165 -6.97 2.42 6.20
CA SER A 165 -6.32 1.33 5.47
C SER A 165 -6.42 1.54 3.97
N ILE A 166 -5.39 1.07 3.25
CA ILE A 166 -5.33 1.10 1.80
C ILE A 166 -5.59 -0.32 1.29
N PHE A 167 -6.44 -0.49 0.29
CA PHE A 167 -6.79 -1.76 -0.35
C PHE A 167 -6.38 -1.73 -1.80
N ILE A 168 -5.92 -2.85 -2.37
CA ILE A 168 -5.18 -2.84 -3.63
C ILE A 168 -5.57 -4.10 -4.45
N PHE A 169 -6.65 -4.10 -5.26
CA PHE A 169 -7.16 -5.15 -6.19
C PHE A 169 -6.69 -5.05 -7.69
N LEU A 170 -5.84 -5.95 -8.19
CA LEU A 170 -5.36 -5.95 -9.59
C LEU A 170 -6.13 -6.92 -10.50
N SER A 171 -6.18 -6.62 -11.80
CA SER A 171 -6.61 -7.56 -12.84
C SER A 171 -5.82 -7.39 -14.13
N ASN A 172 -5.67 -8.48 -14.89
CA ASN A 172 -5.15 -8.46 -16.26
C ASN A 172 -6.26 -8.29 -17.32
N VAL A 173 -7.55 -8.36 -16.94
CA VAL A 173 -8.68 -8.47 -17.88
C VAL A 173 -8.83 -7.26 -18.80
N ALA A 174 -8.58 -6.05 -18.32
CA ALA A 174 -8.63 -4.82 -19.15
C ALA A 174 -7.45 -4.67 -20.13
N GLY A 175 -6.44 -5.56 -20.07
CA GLY A 175 -5.20 -5.45 -20.84
C GLY A 175 -5.39 -5.35 -22.36
N PRO A 176 -6.20 -6.22 -23.00
CA PRO A 176 -6.48 -6.15 -24.43
C PRO A 176 -7.16 -4.83 -24.84
N GLU A 177 -8.16 -4.39 -24.07
CA GLU A 177 -8.95 -3.20 -24.37
C GLU A 177 -8.11 -1.92 -24.18
N ILE A 178 -7.28 -1.85 -23.13
CA ILE A 178 -6.30 -0.77 -22.95
C ILE A 178 -5.32 -0.74 -24.13
N ALA A 179 -4.85 -1.88 -24.62
CA ALA A 179 -3.93 -1.94 -25.76
C ALA A 179 -4.58 -1.44 -27.07
N VAL A 180 -5.81 -1.86 -27.35
CA VAL A 180 -6.60 -1.38 -28.51
C VAL A 180 -6.89 0.12 -28.38
N LYS A 181 -7.28 0.58 -27.18
CA LYS A 181 -7.57 1.99 -26.90
C LYS A 181 -6.33 2.88 -27.07
N LEU A 182 -5.18 2.48 -26.52
CA LEU A 182 -3.90 3.17 -26.68
C LEU A 182 -3.49 3.23 -28.15
N LYS A 183 -3.57 2.11 -28.88
CA LYS A 183 -3.32 2.09 -30.32
C LYS A 183 -4.22 3.06 -31.07
N SER A 184 -5.51 3.14 -30.72
CA SER A 184 -6.44 4.08 -31.36
C SER A 184 -6.06 5.56 -31.16
N LEU A 185 -5.35 5.91 -30.08
CA LEU A 185 -4.88 7.27 -29.79
C LEU A 185 -3.62 7.57 -30.60
N VAL A 186 -2.66 6.64 -30.62
CA VAL A 186 -1.43 6.75 -31.43
C VAL A 186 -1.73 6.79 -32.93
N ASP A 187 -2.66 5.96 -33.41
CA ASP A 187 -3.12 5.97 -34.82
C ASP A 187 -3.83 7.29 -35.21
N ARG A 188 -4.32 8.06 -34.21
CA ARG A 188 -4.89 9.42 -34.40
C ARG A 188 -3.86 10.54 -34.22
N GLY A 189 -2.59 10.21 -33.96
CA GLY A 189 -1.49 11.16 -33.84
C GLY A 189 -1.21 11.70 -32.43
N SER A 190 -1.84 11.14 -31.38
CA SER A 190 -1.51 11.47 -29.99
C SER A 190 -0.28 10.67 -29.52
N TRP A 191 0.70 11.31 -28.88
CA TRP A 191 1.84 10.58 -28.33
C TRP A 191 1.46 9.79 -27.09
N ARG A 192 2.13 8.65 -26.85
CA ARG A 192 1.87 7.78 -25.69
C ARG A 192 1.97 8.57 -24.37
N GLU A 193 3.01 9.38 -24.25
CA GLU A 193 3.31 10.27 -23.12
C GLU A 193 2.25 11.36 -22.87
N GLU A 194 1.45 11.72 -23.87
CA GLU A 194 0.41 12.75 -23.77
C GLU A 194 -0.92 12.19 -23.26
N THR A 195 -1.15 10.88 -23.40
CA THR A 195 -2.38 10.21 -22.95
C THR A 195 -2.57 10.34 -21.44
N GLN A 196 -3.82 10.48 -20.99
CA GLN A 196 -4.16 10.72 -19.59
C GLN A 196 -5.13 9.66 -19.05
N LEU A 197 -5.38 9.68 -17.73
CA LEU A 197 -6.34 8.75 -17.13
C LEU A 197 -7.73 8.81 -17.82
N HIS A 198 -8.22 10.02 -18.10
CA HIS A 198 -9.53 10.25 -18.72
C HIS A 198 -9.70 9.64 -20.12
N ASP A 199 -8.59 9.37 -20.84
CA ASP A 199 -8.66 8.62 -22.09
C ASP A 199 -9.18 7.20 -21.85
N PHE A 200 -8.77 6.58 -20.74
CA PHE A 200 -8.98 5.16 -20.45
C PHE A 200 -10.11 4.87 -19.44
N GLU A 201 -10.60 5.85 -18.69
CA GLU A 201 -11.64 5.68 -17.65
C GLU A 201 -12.81 4.80 -18.10
N SER A 202 -13.49 5.16 -19.19
CA SER A 202 -14.61 4.36 -19.72
C SER A 202 -14.21 2.95 -20.19
N THR A 203 -12.96 2.73 -20.60
CA THR A 203 -12.43 1.41 -20.97
C THR A 203 -12.16 0.55 -19.73
N LEU A 204 -11.63 1.16 -18.67
CA LEU A 204 -11.38 0.51 -17.38
C LEU A 204 -12.68 0.15 -16.67
N GLU A 205 -13.64 1.08 -16.67
CA GLU A 205 -14.97 0.90 -16.09
C GLU A 205 -15.70 -0.27 -16.77
N ILE A 206 -15.80 -0.26 -18.10
CA ILE A 206 -16.41 -1.34 -18.89
C ILE A 206 -15.66 -2.68 -18.69
N ALA A 207 -14.34 -2.69 -18.63
CA ALA A 207 -13.59 -3.93 -18.35
C ALA A 207 -13.85 -4.45 -16.93
N SER A 208 -13.98 -3.57 -15.94
CA SER A 208 -14.36 -3.94 -14.57
C SER A 208 -15.78 -4.53 -14.51
N TYR A 209 -16.72 -3.96 -15.28
CA TYR A 209 -18.08 -4.48 -15.47
C TYR A 209 -18.15 -5.85 -16.19
N ASN A 210 -17.01 -6.43 -16.61
CA ASN A 210 -16.94 -7.77 -17.23
C ASN A 210 -16.10 -8.77 -16.43
N LEU A 211 -15.57 -8.41 -15.24
CA LEU A 211 -14.67 -9.26 -14.44
C LEU A 211 -15.29 -10.56 -13.91
N VAL A 212 -16.61 -10.58 -13.68
CA VAL A 212 -17.32 -11.72 -13.07
C VAL A 212 -18.59 -12.03 -13.86
N GLY A 213 -18.71 -13.27 -14.35
CA GLY A 213 -19.76 -13.63 -15.30
C GLY A 213 -21.17 -13.73 -14.71
N GLY A 214 -22.16 -13.25 -15.47
CA GLY A 214 -23.53 -13.78 -15.45
C GLY A 214 -24.49 -13.31 -14.34
N LEU A 215 -24.03 -12.59 -13.32
CA LEU A 215 -24.88 -12.06 -12.23
C LEU A 215 -24.87 -10.53 -12.12
N TYR A 216 -24.67 -9.85 -13.25
CA TYR A 216 -24.53 -8.40 -13.40
C TYR A 216 -25.84 -7.59 -13.23
N LYS A 217 -26.67 -7.97 -12.25
CA LYS A 217 -27.89 -7.25 -11.82
C LYS A 217 -28.15 -7.43 -10.31
N SER A 218 -27.31 -6.81 -9.50
CA SER A 218 -27.71 -6.28 -8.18
C SER A 218 -27.22 -4.83 -8.10
N GLU A 219 -27.86 -3.99 -7.29
CA GLU A 219 -27.56 -2.54 -7.22
C GLU A 219 -26.17 -2.22 -6.62
N LEU A 220 -25.40 -3.25 -6.23
CA LEU A 220 -24.06 -3.16 -5.65
C LEU A 220 -22.94 -2.74 -6.62
N ILE A 221 -23.25 -2.37 -7.87
CA ILE A 221 -22.29 -1.76 -8.79
C ILE A 221 -22.82 -0.45 -9.43
N GLU A 222 -23.66 0.27 -8.69
CA GLU A 222 -23.68 1.76 -8.72
C GLU A 222 -22.67 2.35 -7.70
N SER A 223 -21.76 1.52 -7.15
CA SER A 223 -21.36 1.63 -5.74
C SER A 223 -20.15 2.50 -5.38
N HIS A 224 -19.43 3.08 -6.35
CA HIS A 224 -18.33 4.04 -6.12
C HIS A 224 -17.23 3.61 -5.10
N VAL A 225 -17.08 2.30 -4.82
CA VAL A 225 -16.16 1.78 -3.79
C VAL A 225 -14.69 1.89 -4.20
N ILE A 226 -14.39 1.76 -5.50
CA ILE A 226 -13.06 1.99 -6.05
C ILE A 226 -12.88 3.49 -6.30
N ASP A 227 -11.84 4.11 -5.75
CA ASP A 227 -11.55 5.53 -5.94
C ASP A 227 -10.95 5.84 -7.31
N HIS A 228 -10.01 5.00 -7.74
CA HIS A 228 -9.20 5.21 -8.92
C HIS A 228 -8.89 3.89 -9.63
N PHE A 229 -9.40 3.73 -10.85
CA PHE A 229 -8.87 2.76 -11.78
C PHE A 229 -7.55 3.28 -12.36
N VAL A 230 -6.51 2.44 -12.43
CA VAL A 230 -5.18 2.85 -12.90
C VAL A 230 -4.75 1.98 -14.10
N PRO A 231 -4.68 2.53 -15.33
CA PRO A 231 -4.29 1.75 -16.51
C PRO A 231 -2.79 1.48 -16.52
N PHE A 232 -2.42 0.20 -16.68
CA PHE A 232 -1.05 -0.19 -17.05
C PHE A 232 -0.98 -0.34 -18.57
N LEU A 233 -0.24 0.56 -19.22
CA LEU A 233 -0.11 0.66 -20.66
C LEU A 233 0.92 -0.37 -21.19
N PRO A 234 0.66 -1.08 -22.32
CA PRO A 234 1.60 -2.02 -22.92
C PRO A 234 3.00 -1.44 -23.14
N LEU A 235 4.05 -2.24 -22.86
CA LEU A 235 5.45 -1.77 -22.91
C LEU A 235 6.02 -1.81 -24.33
N GLU A 236 6.33 -0.65 -24.90
CA GLU A 236 7.19 -0.54 -26.09
C GLU A 236 8.62 -1.02 -25.82
N LEU A 237 9.34 -1.36 -26.89
CA LEU A 237 10.71 -1.90 -26.88
C LEU A 237 11.67 -1.13 -25.95
N ARG A 238 11.72 0.20 -26.09
CA ARG A 238 12.57 1.11 -25.28
C ARG A 238 12.39 0.98 -23.75
N HIS A 239 11.21 0.59 -23.29
CA HIS A 239 10.96 0.35 -21.86
C HIS A 239 11.56 -0.97 -21.39
N VAL A 240 11.53 -1.99 -22.26
CA VAL A 240 12.17 -3.28 -22.02
C VAL A 240 13.69 -3.15 -22.05
N GLU A 241 14.24 -2.29 -22.92
CA GLU A 241 15.67 -1.94 -22.87
C GLU A 241 16.07 -1.33 -21.52
N ASN A 242 15.26 -0.44 -20.95
CA ASN A 242 15.54 0.18 -19.66
C ASN A 242 15.45 -0.83 -18.51
N CYS A 243 14.47 -1.75 -18.53
CA CYS A 243 14.45 -2.91 -17.64
C CYS A 243 15.75 -3.72 -17.76
N ILE A 244 16.22 -4.02 -18.98
CA ILE A 244 17.45 -4.79 -19.23
C ILE A 244 18.69 -4.07 -18.70
N ARG A 245 18.81 -2.76 -18.94
CA ARG A 245 19.94 -1.94 -18.47
C ARG A 245 20.03 -1.91 -16.94
N VAL A 246 18.91 -1.67 -16.25
CA VAL A 246 18.84 -1.65 -14.78
C VAL A 246 19.04 -3.04 -14.17
N GLU A 247 18.56 -4.09 -14.83
CA GLU A 247 18.79 -5.46 -14.37
C GLU A 247 20.24 -5.89 -14.53
N TYR A 248 20.92 -5.48 -15.61
CA TYR A 248 22.34 -5.80 -15.84
C TYR A 248 23.26 -5.06 -14.88
N SER A 249 22.94 -3.82 -14.50
CA SER A 249 23.71 -3.03 -13.53
C SER A 249 23.75 -3.64 -12.12
N LYS A 250 22.93 -4.66 -11.83
CA LYS A 250 23.01 -5.44 -10.58
C LYS A 250 24.22 -6.41 -10.55
N TYR A 251 24.80 -6.70 -11.71
CA TYR A 251 25.88 -7.69 -11.88
C TYR A 251 27.22 -7.06 -12.29
N THR A 252 27.22 -5.88 -12.91
CA THR A 252 28.43 -5.15 -13.32
C THR A 252 28.11 -3.68 -13.64
N ASP A 253 29.08 -2.78 -13.40
CA ASP A 253 29.03 -1.38 -13.83
C ASP A 253 29.27 -1.19 -15.34
N GLU A 254 29.63 -2.27 -16.06
CA GLU A 254 29.86 -2.21 -17.50
C GLU A 254 28.60 -1.92 -18.31
N LYS A 255 28.75 -1.10 -19.36
CA LYS A 255 27.68 -0.82 -20.32
C LYS A 255 27.41 -2.05 -21.19
N LEU A 256 26.18 -2.55 -21.12
CA LEU A 256 25.65 -3.56 -22.03
C LEU A 256 25.71 -3.06 -23.48
N SER A 257 26.20 -3.88 -24.42
CA SER A 257 26.22 -3.54 -25.85
C SER A 257 24.84 -3.76 -26.49
N ASP A 258 24.57 -3.06 -27.60
CA ASP A 258 23.29 -3.18 -28.33
C ASP A 258 23.03 -4.59 -28.87
N GLU A 259 24.09 -5.37 -29.11
CA GLU A 259 24.01 -6.79 -29.48
C GLU A 259 23.52 -7.65 -28.30
N MET A 260 24.12 -7.52 -27.12
CA MET A 260 23.70 -8.26 -25.92
C MET A 260 22.30 -7.82 -25.45
N LEU A 261 21.97 -6.53 -25.63
CA LEU A 261 20.64 -5.97 -25.37
C LEU A 261 19.59 -6.56 -26.32
N ARG A 262 19.93 -6.79 -27.60
CA ARG A 262 19.07 -7.53 -28.53
C ARG A 262 18.93 -9.02 -28.15
N GLU A 263 20.00 -9.69 -27.72
CA GLU A 263 19.95 -11.08 -27.24
C GLU A 263 19.06 -11.24 -25.98
N ALA A 264 19.06 -10.22 -25.12
CA ALA A 264 18.19 -10.13 -23.95
C ALA A 264 16.70 -9.99 -24.30
N ILE A 265 16.33 -9.48 -25.46
CA ILE A 265 14.92 -9.27 -25.83
C ILE A 265 14.34 -10.54 -26.47
N THR A 266 13.10 -10.90 -26.14
CA THR A 266 12.33 -11.88 -26.92
C THR A 266 11.28 -11.11 -27.71
N PHE A 267 11.53 -10.98 -29.00
CA PHE A 267 10.61 -10.33 -29.92
C PHE A 267 9.37 -11.19 -30.17
N ASP A 268 8.34 -10.55 -30.73
CA ASP A 268 7.16 -11.16 -31.31
C ASP A 268 7.42 -11.69 -32.73
N GLU A 269 6.41 -12.27 -33.37
CA GLU A 269 6.52 -12.82 -34.73
C GLU A 269 6.80 -11.74 -35.79
N THR A 270 6.48 -10.46 -35.52
CA THR A 270 6.83 -9.33 -36.41
C THR A 270 8.24 -8.80 -36.19
N GLY A 271 8.94 -9.22 -35.13
CA GLY A 271 10.28 -8.75 -34.79
C GLY A 271 10.34 -7.33 -34.21
N LEU A 272 9.20 -6.75 -33.79
CA LEU A 272 9.05 -5.32 -33.49
C LEU A 272 8.73 -5.03 -32.01
N TYR A 273 8.04 -5.94 -31.33
CA TYR A 273 7.57 -5.80 -29.95
C TYR A 273 8.10 -6.92 -29.05
N SER A 274 8.14 -6.73 -27.73
CA SER A 274 8.57 -7.79 -26.80
C SER A 274 7.39 -8.59 -26.28
N ASN A 275 7.34 -9.88 -26.64
CA ASN A 275 6.29 -10.85 -26.31
C ASN A 275 5.95 -10.99 -24.80
N ASN A 276 6.82 -10.52 -23.90
CA ASN A 276 6.66 -10.68 -22.44
C ASN A 276 6.90 -9.37 -21.65
N GLY A 277 7.11 -8.23 -22.34
CA GLY A 277 7.61 -7.02 -21.69
C GLY A 277 8.85 -7.31 -20.84
N CYS A 278 8.86 -6.85 -19.58
CA CYS A 278 9.97 -7.10 -18.65
C CYS A 278 9.84 -8.40 -17.83
N LYS A 279 8.74 -9.18 -17.95
CA LYS A 279 8.39 -10.31 -17.06
C LYS A 279 9.39 -11.49 -17.05
N ARG A 280 10.33 -11.54 -18.00
CA ARG A 280 11.39 -12.57 -18.09
C ARG A 280 12.82 -12.00 -18.21
N VAL A 281 13.01 -10.69 -17.98
CA VAL A 281 14.30 -10.02 -18.20
C VAL A 281 15.38 -10.51 -17.24
N SER A 282 15.10 -10.60 -15.93
CA SER A 282 16.06 -11.04 -14.90
C SER A 282 16.79 -12.33 -15.24
N LYS A 283 16.05 -13.44 -15.42
CA LYS A 283 16.63 -14.77 -15.74
C LYS A 283 17.43 -14.80 -17.05
N LYS A 284 17.11 -13.93 -18.01
CA LYS A 284 17.89 -13.78 -19.25
C LYS A 284 19.18 -13.00 -19.01
N VAL A 285 19.09 -11.85 -18.34
CA VAL A 285 20.23 -10.97 -18.05
C VAL A 285 21.26 -11.69 -17.18
N GLU A 286 20.79 -12.44 -16.18
CA GLU A 286 21.59 -13.38 -15.38
C GLU A 286 22.33 -14.40 -16.26
N ALA A 287 21.62 -15.09 -17.15
CA ALA A 287 22.19 -16.09 -18.05
C ALA A 287 23.20 -15.48 -19.05
N LEU A 288 22.97 -14.26 -19.53
CA LEU A 288 23.89 -13.52 -20.40
C LEU A 288 25.18 -13.13 -19.65
N HIS A 289 25.06 -12.62 -18.43
CA HIS A 289 26.21 -12.29 -17.58
C HIS A 289 27.06 -13.53 -17.29
N TYR A 290 26.46 -14.62 -16.79
CA TYR A 290 27.17 -15.89 -16.58
C TYR A 290 27.73 -16.49 -17.89
N GLY A 291 27.02 -16.32 -19.00
CA GLY A 291 27.49 -16.74 -20.34
C GLY A 291 28.76 -16.00 -20.76
N ARG A 292 28.82 -14.68 -20.52
CA ARG A 292 29.99 -13.83 -20.79
C ARG A 292 31.18 -14.18 -19.89
N MET A 293 30.99 -14.29 -18.58
CA MET A 293 32.02 -14.70 -17.62
C MET A 293 32.64 -16.08 -17.94
N ARG A 294 31.92 -16.95 -18.68
CA ARG A 294 32.41 -18.24 -19.17
C ARG A 294 33.09 -18.18 -20.55
N LYS A 295 32.89 -17.12 -21.34
CA LYS A 295 33.64 -16.85 -22.58
C LYS A 295 35.02 -16.26 -22.24
N GLU A 296 35.06 -15.29 -21.32
CA GLU A 296 36.30 -14.61 -20.89
C GLU A 296 37.29 -15.61 -20.25
N LYS A 297 36.84 -16.42 -19.29
CA LYS A 297 37.63 -17.52 -18.69
C LYS A 297 38.06 -18.63 -19.66
N LYS A 298 37.60 -18.61 -20.92
CA LYS A 298 38.03 -19.51 -22.01
C LYS A 298 39.00 -18.84 -22.99
N GLN A 299 39.23 -17.54 -22.85
CA GLN A 299 40.23 -16.76 -23.60
C GLN A 299 41.50 -16.51 -22.77
N GLU A 300 41.42 -16.77 -21.45
CA GLU A 300 42.54 -16.77 -20.49
C GLU A 300 43.27 -18.14 -20.38
N LEU A 301 42.88 -19.13 -21.20
CA LEU A 301 43.34 -20.53 -21.18
C LEU A 301 43.83 -21.01 -22.56
#